data_AF-A0A8T6IRH1-F1
#
_entry.id   AF-A0A8T6IRH1-F1
#
_cell.length_a   1.000
_cell.length_b   1.000
_cell.length_c   1.000
_cell.angle_alpha   90.00
_cell.angle_beta   90.00
_cell.angle_gamma   90.00
#
_symmetry.space_group_name_H-M   'P 1'
#
loop_
_entity.id
_entity.type
_entity.pdbx_description
1 polymer ?
#
loop_
_entity_poly.entity_id
_entity_poly.type
_entity_poly.pdbx_seq_one_letter_code
_entity_poly.pdbx_strand_id
1 'polypeptide(L)'
;MSGEDGSQMTDVSLETDPNVSGAEAGASEAREVTQELIESLTGWREELTDTLEQMTTDAYQRLILQLLEKDGVGEIELSSANDTIEGIGIFGGGGFLTFRVSFRCIRGGGRISSAEVDDFRRGVMLGRADKGLLITTGGFTQEAELKAASDRAPEIRLIDGGELIGKLKELELGVRTEQVTVERVVIDRDWFGGV
;
A
#
# COMPACT_ATOMS: atom_id res chain seq x y z
N MET A 1 -8.98 44.67 82.82
CA MET A 1 -9.78 43.51 82.37
C MET A 1 -9.15 43.08 81.05
N SER A 2 -8.21 42.14 81.08
CA SER A 2 -8.44 40.70 80.76
C SER A 2 -8.70 40.53 79.26
N GLY A 3 -7.98 39.74 78.47
CA GLY A 3 -6.91 38.75 78.70
C GLY A 3 -6.28 38.37 77.35
N GLU A 4 -5.36 37.40 77.41
CA GLU A 4 -4.52 36.82 76.36
C GLU A 4 -5.27 36.19 75.17
N ASP A 5 -4.65 36.08 73.99
CA ASP A 5 -4.04 34.82 73.50
C ASP A 5 -3.63 34.92 72.01
N GLY A 6 -2.50 34.31 71.68
CA GLY A 6 -1.94 34.25 70.34
C GLY A 6 -2.61 33.21 69.44
N SER A 7 -2.36 33.32 68.14
CA SER A 7 -2.51 32.19 67.24
C SER A 7 -1.41 32.25 66.19
N GLN A 8 -0.54 31.24 66.25
CA GLN A 8 0.42 30.89 65.21
C GLN A 8 -0.33 30.58 63.91
N MET A 9 0.13 31.16 62.81
CA MET A 9 -0.29 30.78 61.47
C MET A 9 0.77 29.80 60.94
N THR A 10 0.43 28.51 60.92
CA THR A 10 1.30 27.45 60.42
C THR A 10 1.35 27.47 58.90
N ASP A 11 2.58 27.43 58.39
CA ASP A 11 2.97 27.21 57.00
C ASP A 11 2.37 25.88 56.47
N VAL A 12 1.59 25.94 55.39
CA VAL A 12 1.09 24.73 54.70
C VAL A 12 2.01 24.49 53.52
N SER A 13 3.03 23.66 53.75
CA SER A 13 3.84 23.10 52.66
C SER A 13 2.99 22.07 51.91
N LEU A 14 2.66 22.40 50.65
CA LEU A 14 2.13 21.43 49.69
C LEU A 14 3.26 20.47 49.33
N GLU A 15 3.26 19.29 49.93
CA GLU A 15 4.12 18.19 49.48
C GLU A 15 3.65 17.74 48.09
N THR A 16 4.44 18.06 47.07
CA THR A 16 4.25 17.51 45.73
C THR A 16 4.63 16.03 45.77
N ASP A 17 3.65 15.15 45.56
CA ASP A 17 3.84 13.71 45.44
C ASP A 17 4.94 13.40 44.38
N PRO A 18 6.03 12.71 44.76
CA PRO A 18 7.15 12.42 43.84
C PRO A 18 6.83 11.34 42.79
N ASN A 19 5.61 10.80 42.75
CA ASN A 19 5.23 9.65 41.94
C ASN A 19 4.58 10.00 40.58
N VAL A 20 4.52 11.28 40.21
CA VAL A 20 3.88 11.72 38.96
C VAL A 20 4.80 11.53 37.73
N SER A 21 6.12 11.52 37.91
CA SER A 21 7.09 11.46 36.79
C SER A 21 7.16 10.10 36.09
N GLY A 22 6.92 8.99 36.80
CA GLY A 22 6.98 7.63 36.23
C GLY A 22 5.76 7.27 35.39
N ALA A 23 4.59 7.87 35.66
CA ALA A 23 3.36 7.63 34.92
C ALA A 23 3.34 8.34 33.57
N GLU A 24 3.94 9.53 33.48
CA GLU A 24 4.04 10.29 32.22
C GLU A 24 5.08 9.68 31.26
N ALA A 25 6.20 9.18 31.78
CA ALA A 25 7.22 8.49 30.97
C ALA A 25 6.69 7.18 30.34
N GLY A 26 6.01 6.32 31.12
CA GLY A 26 5.43 5.09 30.60
C GLY A 26 4.24 5.31 29.64
N ALA A 27 3.49 6.40 29.80
CA ALA A 27 2.45 6.80 28.85
C ALA A 27 3.03 7.37 27.55
N SER A 28 4.20 7.99 27.60
CA SER A 28 4.94 8.47 26.43
C SER A 28 5.50 7.31 25.62
N GLU A 29 6.18 6.36 26.27
CA GLU A 29 6.75 5.16 25.62
C GLU A 29 5.64 4.29 24.99
N ALA A 30 4.53 4.07 25.68
CA ALA A 30 3.40 3.31 25.13
C ALA A 30 2.74 4.00 23.92
N ARG A 31 2.69 5.34 23.91
CA ARG A 31 2.17 6.11 22.75
C ARG A 31 3.11 6.04 21.56
N GLU A 32 4.41 6.14 21.79
CA GLU A 32 5.44 6.06 20.74
C GLU A 32 5.44 4.69 20.06
N VAL A 33 5.38 3.60 20.84
CA VAL A 33 5.25 2.22 20.32
C VAL A 33 3.95 2.02 19.53
N THR A 34 2.84 2.61 19.99
CA THR A 34 1.55 2.52 19.27
C THR A 34 1.59 3.30 17.96
N GLN A 35 2.23 4.47 17.95
CA GLN A 35 2.39 5.32 16.78
C GLN A 35 3.27 4.63 15.71
N GLU A 36 4.44 4.10 16.08
CA GLU A 36 5.31 3.33 15.18
C GLU A 36 4.58 2.11 14.58
N LEU A 37 3.80 1.39 15.40
CA LEU A 37 3.03 0.24 14.92
C LEU A 37 1.95 0.67 13.92
N ILE A 38 1.24 1.77 14.17
CA ILE A 38 0.23 2.29 13.25
C ILE A 38 0.89 2.70 11.92
N GLU A 39 1.99 3.46 11.99
CA GLU A 39 2.73 3.90 10.80
C GLU A 39 3.25 2.72 9.98
N SER A 40 3.80 1.69 10.63
CA SER A 40 4.20 0.44 9.98
C SER A 40 3.02 -0.28 9.30
N LEU A 41 1.84 -0.26 9.91
CA LEU A 41 0.65 -0.93 9.38
C LEU A 41 -0.02 -0.16 8.22
N THR A 42 0.13 1.16 8.16
CA THR A 42 -0.59 2.00 7.17
C THR A 42 0.29 2.65 6.11
N GLY A 43 1.56 2.94 6.40
CA GLY A 43 2.46 3.71 5.52
C GLY A 43 3.10 2.93 4.37
N TRP A 44 3.12 1.58 4.45
CA TRP A 44 3.84 0.74 3.49
C TRP A 44 3.39 0.91 2.03
N ARG A 45 2.14 1.33 1.79
CA ARG A 45 1.64 1.57 0.43
C ARG A 45 2.30 2.79 -0.21
N GLU A 46 2.44 3.86 0.55
CA GLU A 46 3.08 5.10 0.10
C GLU A 46 4.59 4.85 -0.10
N GLU A 47 5.24 4.18 0.85
CA GLU A 47 6.64 3.77 0.73
C GLU A 47 6.89 2.90 -0.51
N LEU A 48 6.02 1.92 -0.79
CA LEU A 48 6.17 1.08 -1.98
C LEU A 48 5.94 1.89 -3.27
N THR A 49 4.97 2.81 -3.27
CA THR A 49 4.73 3.71 -4.41
C THR A 49 5.98 4.55 -4.71
N ASP A 50 6.54 5.19 -3.68
CA ASP A 50 7.74 6.02 -3.82
C ASP A 50 8.94 5.20 -4.28
N THR A 51 9.08 3.97 -3.77
CA THR A 51 10.11 3.03 -4.20
C THR A 51 9.99 2.75 -5.70
N LEU A 52 8.78 2.44 -6.20
CA LEU A 52 8.54 2.17 -7.62
C LEU A 52 8.87 3.39 -8.52
N GLU A 53 8.51 4.59 -8.08
CA GLU A 53 8.78 5.84 -8.80
C GLU A 53 10.30 6.13 -8.87
N GLN A 54 11.06 5.74 -7.86
CA GLN A 54 12.52 5.94 -7.80
C GLN A 54 13.35 4.88 -8.53
N MET A 55 12.75 3.76 -8.95
CA MET A 55 13.47 2.70 -9.68
C MET A 55 14.07 3.21 -11.00
N THR A 56 15.18 2.61 -11.43
CA THR A 56 15.62 2.80 -12.82
C THR A 56 14.64 2.13 -13.78
N THR A 57 14.53 2.63 -15.01
CA THR A 57 13.61 2.09 -16.04
C THR A 57 13.82 0.58 -16.25
N ASP A 58 15.09 0.14 -16.29
CA ASP A 58 15.46 -1.26 -16.45
C ASP A 58 15.11 -2.14 -15.23
N ALA A 59 15.27 -1.63 -14.01
CA ALA A 59 14.86 -2.34 -12.80
C ALA A 59 13.33 -2.47 -12.70
N TYR A 60 12.61 -1.39 -13.04
CA TYR A 60 11.14 -1.39 -13.07
C TYR A 60 10.62 -2.36 -14.14
N GLN A 61 11.23 -2.39 -15.32
CA GLN A 61 10.91 -3.36 -16.36
C GLN A 61 11.05 -4.81 -15.87
N ARG A 62 12.17 -5.16 -15.23
CA ARG A 62 12.35 -6.51 -14.66
C ARG A 62 11.32 -6.85 -13.60
N LEU A 63 10.87 -5.88 -12.80
CA LEU A 63 9.84 -6.10 -11.80
C LEU A 63 8.49 -6.41 -12.46
N ILE A 64 8.10 -5.62 -13.46
CA ILE A 64 6.83 -5.82 -14.19
C ILE A 64 6.83 -7.17 -14.92
N LEU A 65 7.94 -7.55 -15.54
CA LEU A 65 8.05 -8.87 -16.18
C LEU A 65 7.88 -10.01 -15.16
N GLN A 66 8.56 -9.94 -14.01
CA GLN A 66 8.41 -10.93 -12.95
C GLN A 66 6.99 -10.97 -12.37
N LEU A 67 6.33 -9.81 -12.26
CA LEU A 67 4.93 -9.73 -11.84
C LEU A 67 4.01 -10.43 -12.84
N LEU A 68 4.15 -10.14 -14.13
CA LEU A 68 3.36 -10.78 -15.19
C LEU A 68 3.58 -12.30 -15.23
N GLU A 69 4.83 -12.76 -15.14
CA GLU A 69 5.16 -14.19 -15.11
C GLU A 69 4.57 -14.89 -13.89
N LYS A 70 4.70 -14.30 -12.69
CA LYS A 70 4.12 -14.84 -11.46
C LYS A 70 2.58 -14.85 -11.48
N ASP A 71 1.96 -13.89 -12.15
CA ASP A 71 0.49 -13.83 -12.32
C ASP A 71 -0.02 -14.76 -13.46
N GLY A 72 0.89 -15.42 -14.19
CA GLY A 72 0.55 -16.47 -15.15
C GLY A 72 0.63 -16.07 -16.64
N VAL A 73 1.26 -14.93 -16.94
CA VAL A 73 1.59 -14.48 -18.30
C VAL A 73 3.02 -14.91 -18.65
N GLY A 74 3.16 -15.92 -19.51
CA GLY A 74 4.46 -16.40 -20.02
C GLY A 74 4.75 -15.95 -21.45
N GLU A 75 5.87 -16.41 -22.01
CA GLU A 75 6.27 -16.18 -23.42
C GLU A 75 6.17 -14.69 -23.82
N ILE A 76 6.78 -13.82 -23.01
CA ILE A 76 6.67 -12.38 -23.18
C ILE A 76 7.62 -11.87 -24.27
N GLU A 77 7.06 -11.13 -25.23
CA GLU A 77 7.76 -10.38 -26.26
C GLU A 77 7.56 -8.88 -26.04
N LEU A 78 8.64 -8.15 -25.75
CA LEU A 78 8.60 -6.69 -25.58
C LEU A 78 8.58 -5.95 -26.92
N SER A 79 7.72 -4.94 -27.03
CA SER A 79 7.60 -4.05 -28.20
C SER A 79 8.34 -2.71 -28.01
N SER A 80 8.49 -2.26 -26.76
CA SER A 80 9.23 -1.04 -26.40
C SER A 80 10.06 -1.30 -25.14
N ALA A 81 11.22 -0.64 -25.06
CA ALA A 81 12.18 -0.72 -23.94
C ALA A 81 12.45 0.67 -23.31
N ASN A 82 11.52 1.63 -23.49
CA ASN A 82 11.62 2.99 -22.92
C ASN A 82 10.84 3.08 -21.59
N ASP A 83 10.44 4.29 -21.17
CA ASP A 83 9.67 4.51 -19.93
C ASP A 83 8.26 3.89 -19.95
N THR A 84 7.80 3.42 -21.10
CA THR A 84 6.59 2.62 -21.25
C THR A 84 6.98 1.19 -21.57
N ILE A 85 6.66 0.28 -20.66
CA ILE A 85 6.89 -1.15 -20.82
C ILE A 85 5.69 -1.73 -21.54
N GLU A 86 5.85 -2.16 -22.77
CA GLU A 86 4.76 -2.75 -23.56
C GLU A 86 5.22 -3.98 -24.31
N GLY A 87 4.29 -4.90 -24.52
CA GLY A 87 4.57 -6.16 -25.16
C GLY A 87 3.33 -7.04 -25.29
N ILE A 88 3.59 -8.27 -25.67
CA ILE A 88 2.60 -9.32 -25.79
C ILE A 88 3.11 -10.53 -25.01
N GLY A 89 2.22 -11.18 -24.25
CA GLY A 89 2.50 -12.46 -23.60
C GLY A 89 1.34 -13.43 -23.79
N ILE A 90 1.57 -14.67 -23.35
CA ILE A 90 0.59 -15.76 -23.38
C ILE A 90 0.14 -16.06 -21.95
N PHE A 91 -1.11 -15.74 -21.65
CA PHE A 91 -1.73 -16.13 -20.39
C PHE A 91 -2.28 -17.56 -20.49
N GLY A 92 -2.08 -18.34 -19.43
CA GLY A 92 -2.62 -19.70 -19.34
C GLY A 92 -1.77 -20.79 -19.99
N GLY A 93 -0.46 -20.56 -20.20
CA GLY A 93 0.49 -21.47 -20.86
C GLY A 93 0.66 -22.89 -20.27
N GLY A 94 -0.06 -23.23 -19.20
CA GLY A 94 -0.14 -24.59 -18.64
C GLY A 94 -1.57 -25.17 -18.54
N GLY A 95 -2.58 -24.47 -19.08
CA GLY A 95 -3.99 -24.85 -19.02
C GLY A 95 -4.58 -25.29 -20.36
N PHE A 96 -5.88 -25.61 -20.37
CA PHE A 96 -6.61 -26.01 -21.59
C PHE A 96 -6.87 -24.86 -22.57
N LEU A 97 -6.82 -23.62 -22.10
CA LEU A 97 -7.06 -22.40 -22.89
C LEU A 97 -5.89 -21.46 -22.69
N THR A 98 -5.40 -20.89 -23.80
CA THR A 98 -4.40 -19.83 -23.80
C THR A 98 -4.99 -18.57 -24.41
N PHE A 99 -4.58 -17.42 -23.89
CA PHE A 99 -4.98 -16.12 -24.40
C PHE A 99 -3.74 -15.28 -24.67
N ARG A 100 -3.68 -14.66 -25.83
CA ARG A 100 -2.67 -13.66 -26.13
C ARG A 100 -3.07 -12.34 -25.48
N VAL A 101 -2.26 -11.88 -24.54
CA VAL A 101 -2.49 -10.65 -23.78
C VAL A 101 -1.48 -9.61 -24.24
N SER A 102 -1.96 -8.51 -24.80
CA SER A 102 -1.13 -7.33 -24.97
C SER A 102 -1.16 -6.54 -23.67
N PHE A 103 0.00 -6.12 -23.19
CA PHE A 103 0.11 -5.33 -21.97
C PHE A 103 0.87 -4.03 -22.22
N ARG A 104 0.52 -3.02 -21.44
CA ARG A 104 1.25 -1.76 -21.35
C ARG A 104 1.30 -1.33 -19.89
N CYS A 105 2.48 -0.99 -19.40
CA CYS A 105 2.68 -0.45 -18.07
C CYS A 105 3.23 0.98 -18.17
N ILE A 106 2.50 1.93 -17.59
CA ILE A 106 2.82 3.36 -17.58
C ILE A 106 3.19 3.77 -16.16
N ARG A 107 4.44 4.16 -15.96
CA ARG A 107 4.92 4.69 -14.68
C ARG A 107 4.66 6.19 -14.59
N GLY A 108 4.26 6.64 -13.41
CA GLY A 108 4.08 8.05 -13.02
C GLY A 108 2.76 8.29 -12.30
N GLY A 109 2.74 9.26 -11.38
CA GLY A 109 1.57 9.63 -10.57
C GLY A 109 0.40 10.33 -11.31
N GLY A 110 0.48 10.45 -12.65
CA GLY A 110 -0.59 11.03 -13.46
C GLY A 110 -1.81 10.12 -13.56
N ARG A 111 -2.97 10.70 -13.92
CA ARG A 111 -4.16 9.90 -14.25
C ARG A 111 -4.19 9.60 -15.76
N ILE A 112 -4.37 8.34 -16.10
CA ILE A 112 -4.49 7.85 -17.47
C ILE A 112 -5.86 8.23 -18.05
N SER A 113 -5.84 8.87 -19.22
CA SER A 113 -7.03 9.39 -19.91
C SER A 113 -7.74 8.33 -20.76
N SER A 114 -8.99 8.61 -21.14
CA SER A 114 -9.74 7.76 -22.07
C SER A 114 -9.11 7.67 -23.46
N ALA A 115 -8.37 8.70 -23.89
CA ALA A 115 -7.63 8.71 -25.14
C ALA A 115 -6.48 7.69 -25.13
N GLU A 116 -5.80 7.54 -24.00
CA GLU A 116 -4.74 6.55 -23.81
C GLU A 116 -5.29 5.13 -23.84
N VAL A 117 -6.45 4.90 -23.20
CA VAL A 117 -7.17 3.61 -23.27
C VAL A 117 -7.58 3.28 -24.72
N ASP A 118 -8.05 4.27 -25.48
CA ASP A 118 -8.39 4.09 -26.89
C ASP A 118 -7.18 3.79 -27.76
N ASP A 119 -6.05 4.47 -27.49
CA ASP A 119 -4.79 4.19 -28.18
C ASP A 119 -4.29 2.79 -27.92
N PHE A 120 -4.22 2.42 -26.64
CA PHE A 120 -3.85 1.08 -26.25
C PHE A 120 -4.77 0.03 -26.91
N ARG A 121 -6.09 0.26 -26.92
CA ARG A 121 -7.05 -0.65 -27.60
C ARG A 121 -6.72 -0.86 -29.07
N ARG A 122 -6.38 0.19 -29.81
CA ARG A 122 -5.95 0.07 -31.21
C ARG A 122 -4.67 -0.76 -31.31
N GLY A 123 -3.73 -0.55 -30.41
CA GLY A 123 -2.51 -1.36 -30.29
C GLY A 123 -2.83 -2.85 -30.09
N VAL A 124 -3.72 -3.19 -29.15
CA VAL A 124 -4.14 -4.57 -28.87
C VAL A 124 -4.76 -5.21 -30.12
N MET A 125 -5.61 -4.49 -30.85
CA MET A 125 -6.21 -4.96 -32.11
C MET A 125 -5.16 -5.22 -33.19
N LEU A 126 -4.22 -4.29 -33.38
CA LEU A 126 -3.15 -4.40 -34.38
C LEU A 126 -2.19 -5.55 -34.05
N GLY A 127 -1.85 -5.72 -32.77
CA GLY A 127 -1.11 -6.86 -32.24
C GLY A 127 -1.89 -8.16 -32.23
N ARG A 128 -3.19 -8.11 -32.60
CA ARG A 128 -4.14 -9.24 -32.67
C ARG A 128 -4.29 -9.98 -31.33
N ALA A 129 -4.07 -9.32 -30.20
CA ALA A 129 -4.24 -9.92 -28.88
C ALA A 129 -5.73 -10.17 -28.57
N ASP A 130 -6.00 -11.22 -27.80
CA ASP A 130 -7.35 -11.57 -27.35
C ASP A 130 -7.84 -10.60 -26.27
N LYS A 131 -6.91 -10.14 -25.42
CA LYS A 131 -7.16 -9.24 -24.29
C LYS A 131 -6.08 -8.17 -24.17
N GLY A 132 -6.45 -7.03 -23.61
CA GLY A 132 -5.55 -5.95 -23.23
C GLY A 132 -5.41 -5.84 -21.70
N LEU A 133 -4.20 -5.58 -21.22
CA LEU A 133 -3.90 -5.31 -19.82
C LEU A 133 -3.14 -3.98 -19.70
N LEU A 134 -3.79 -2.95 -19.15
CA LEU A 134 -3.18 -1.63 -18.95
C LEU A 134 -2.91 -1.41 -17.45
N ILE A 135 -1.63 -1.23 -17.11
CA ILE A 135 -1.14 -1.12 -15.73
C ILE A 135 -0.57 0.29 -15.52
N THR A 136 -0.80 0.90 -14.37
CA THR A 136 -0.15 2.17 -14.00
C THR A 136 0.20 2.25 -12.53
N THR A 137 1.23 3.03 -12.16
CA THR A 137 1.51 3.39 -10.74
C THR A 137 0.59 4.51 -10.25
N GLY A 138 -0.06 5.26 -11.16
CA GLY A 138 -1.05 6.27 -10.86
C GLY A 138 -2.47 5.72 -10.81
N GLY A 139 -3.39 6.37 -11.54
CA GLY A 139 -4.79 5.92 -11.64
C GLY A 139 -5.42 6.21 -12.99
N PHE A 140 -6.71 5.91 -13.15
CA PHE A 140 -7.46 6.13 -14.41
C PHE A 140 -8.51 7.23 -14.23
N THR A 141 -8.80 8.03 -15.23
CA THR A 141 -9.98 8.92 -15.15
C THR A 141 -11.27 8.09 -15.23
N GLN A 142 -12.39 8.65 -14.75
CA GLN A 142 -13.68 7.96 -14.83
C GLN A 142 -14.06 7.66 -16.29
N GLU A 143 -13.73 8.55 -17.22
CA GLU A 143 -13.93 8.34 -18.65
C GLU A 143 -13.08 7.18 -19.17
N ALA A 144 -11.86 7.01 -18.67
CA ALA A 144 -10.98 5.90 -19.04
C ALA A 144 -11.55 4.56 -18.55
N GLU A 145 -12.06 4.51 -17.32
CA GLU A 145 -12.72 3.34 -16.76
C GLU A 145 -13.98 2.95 -17.55
N LEU A 146 -14.86 3.91 -17.82
CA LEU A 146 -16.06 3.70 -18.66
C LEU A 146 -15.69 3.20 -20.06
N LYS A 147 -14.57 3.67 -20.59
CA LYS A 147 -14.08 3.27 -21.91
C LYS A 147 -13.54 1.84 -21.92
N ALA A 148 -12.80 1.45 -20.89
CA ALA A 148 -12.31 0.09 -20.74
C ALA A 148 -13.47 -0.91 -20.55
N ALA A 149 -14.45 -0.54 -19.73
CA ALA A 149 -15.64 -1.34 -19.42
C ALA A 149 -16.69 -1.41 -20.56
N SER A 150 -16.48 -0.71 -21.68
CA SER A 150 -17.37 -0.82 -22.83
C SER A 150 -17.37 -2.22 -23.43
N ASP A 151 -18.52 -2.67 -23.97
CA ASP A 151 -18.70 -3.97 -24.66
C ASP A 151 -18.01 -4.02 -26.04
N ARG A 152 -16.79 -3.48 -26.10
CA ARG A 152 -15.93 -3.45 -27.29
C ARG A 152 -14.87 -4.52 -27.12
N ALA A 153 -14.71 -5.35 -28.14
CA ALA A 153 -13.54 -6.20 -28.29
C ALA A 153 -12.34 -5.36 -28.76
N PRO A 154 -11.09 -5.72 -28.41
CA PRO A 154 -10.71 -6.71 -27.38
C PRO A 154 -10.97 -6.13 -25.98
N GLU A 155 -11.34 -6.97 -25.02
CA GLU A 155 -11.56 -6.56 -23.62
C GLU A 155 -10.28 -5.96 -23.03
N ILE A 156 -10.41 -4.87 -22.25
CA ILE A 156 -9.26 -4.21 -21.60
C ILE A 156 -9.45 -4.24 -20.09
N ARG A 157 -8.51 -4.87 -19.39
CA ARG A 157 -8.38 -4.80 -17.94
C ARG A 157 -7.48 -3.63 -17.56
N LEU A 158 -7.94 -2.80 -16.61
CA LEU A 158 -7.17 -1.72 -16.01
C LEU A 158 -6.67 -2.16 -14.63
N ILE A 159 -5.40 -1.90 -14.33
CA ILE A 159 -4.79 -2.09 -13.00
C ILE A 159 -4.18 -0.76 -12.59
N ASP A 160 -4.74 -0.13 -11.54
CA ASP A 160 -4.22 1.11 -10.98
C ASP A 160 -3.10 0.86 -9.97
N GLY A 161 -2.50 1.94 -9.44
CA GLY A 161 -1.40 1.84 -8.49
C GLY A 161 -1.78 1.10 -7.20
N GLY A 162 -3.01 1.28 -6.72
CA GLY A 162 -3.49 0.63 -5.50
C GLY A 162 -3.62 -0.89 -5.67
N GLU A 163 -4.16 -1.32 -6.82
CA GLU A 163 -4.26 -2.73 -7.21
C GLU A 163 -2.88 -3.33 -7.50
N LEU A 164 -1.99 -2.61 -8.20
CA LEU A 164 -0.62 -3.03 -8.48
C LEU A 164 0.16 -3.30 -7.19
N ILE A 165 0.10 -2.38 -6.22
CA ILE A 165 0.71 -2.54 -4.88
C ILE A 165 0.12 -3.74 -4.15
N GLY A 166 -1.19 -3.94 -4.26
CA GLY A 166 -1.86 -5.13 -3.73
C GLY A 166 -1.30 -6.42 -4.32
N LYS A 167 -1.11 -6.46 -5.64
CA LYS A 167 -0.54 -7.60 -6.37
C LYS A 167 0.92 -7.86 -6.02
N LEU A 168 1.74 -6.81 -5.89
CA LEU A 168 3.13 -6.95 -5.43
C LEU A 168 3.22 -7.58 -4.04
N LYS A 169 2.33 -7.16 -3.12
CA LYS A 169 2.22 -7.78 -1.80
C LYS A 169 1.76 -9.24 -1.88
N GLU A 170 0.70 -9.52 -2.64
CA GLU A 170 0.13 -10.87 -2.81
C GLU A 170 1.17 -11.86 -3.36
N LEU A 171 1.98 -11.43 -4.32
CA LEU A 171 2.99 -12.25 -4.99
C LEU A 171 4.37 -12.21 -4.29
N GLU A 172 4.46 -11.54 -3.14
CA GLU A 172 5.68 -11.32 -2.36
C GLU A 172 6.85 -10.78 -3.22
N LEU A 173 6.56 -9.82 -4.08
CA LEU A 173 7.52 -9.17 -4.97
C LEU A 173 8.05 -7.89 -4.32
N GLY A 174 9.24 -7.98 -3.73
CA GLY A 174 9.86 -6.86 -3.01
C GLY A 174 9.17 -6.53 -1.68
N VAL A 175 8.16 -7.30 -1.28
CA VAL A 175 7.40 -7.13 -0.04
C VAL A 175 7.47 -8.42 0.76
N ARG A 176 7.75 -8.31 2.06
CA ARG A 176 7.70 -9.41 3.02
C ARG A 176 6.68 -9.07 4.09
N THR A 177 5.71 -9.95 4.33
CA THR A 177 4.71 -9.76 5.38
C THR A 177 5.10 -10.58 6.61
N GLU A 178 5.22 -9.92 7.76
CA GLU A 178 5.50 -10.56 9.04
C GLU A 178 4.32 -10.37 9.99
N GLN A 179 3.99 -11.39 10.80
CA GLN A 179 2.91 -11.29 11.79
C GLN A 179 3.48 -10.85 13.13
N VAL A 180 3.04 -9.69 13.62
CA VAL A 180 3.42 -9.17 14.94
C VAL A 180 2.27 -9.41 15.92
N THR A 181 2.53 -10.17 16.98
CA THR A 181 1.55 -10.39 18.06
C THR A 181 1.87 -9.45 19.22
N VAL A 182 0.88 -8.65 19.63
CA VAL A 182 1.01 -7.75 20.78
C VAL A 182 0.22 -8.32 21.95
N GLU A 183 0.91 -8.64 23.04
CA GLU A 183 0.27 -9.04 24.30
C GLU A 183 -0.23 -7.81 25.03
N ARG A 184 -1.54 -7.76 25.29
CA ARG A 184 -2.15 -6.71 26.11
C ARG A 184 -2.40 -7.25 27.52
N VAL A 185 -1.58 -6.83 28.47
CA VAL A 185 -1.78 -7.11 29.89
C VAL A 185 -2.74 -6.08 30.49
N VAL A 186 -3.86 -6.54 31.04
CA VAL A 186 -4.81 -5.72 31.79
C VAL A 186 -4.84 -6.21 33.22
N ILE A 187 -4.58 -5.32 34.17
CA ILE A 187 -4.67 -5.65 35.59
C ILE A 187 -6.14 -5.54 36.01
N ASP A 188 -6.75 -6.67 36.32
CA ASP A 188 -8.05 -6.73 36.99
C ASP A 188 -7.83 -6.45 38.48
N ARG A 189 -8.07 -5.20 38.89
CA ARG A 189 -7.91 -4.79 40.29
C ARG A 189 -9.01 -5.33 41.20
N ASP A 190 -10.19 -5.63 40.66
CA ASP A 190 -11.32 -6.14 41.44
C ASP A 190 -11.06 -7.57 41.91
N TRP A 191 -10.39 -8.36 41.07
CA TRP A 191 -9.91 -9.70 41.46
C TRP A 191 -9.07 -9.65 42.75
N PHE A 192 -8.13 -8.70 42.85
CA PHE A 192 -7.26 -8.57 44.03
C PHE A 192 -8.00 -8.11 45.30
N GLY A 193 -9.16 -7.45 45.18
CA GLY A 193 -9.98 -7.04 46.32
C GLY A 193 -10.75 -8.20 46.98
N GLY A 194 -10.85 -9.34 46.29
CA GLY A 194 -11.55 -10.55 46.77
C GLY A 194 -10.63 -11.64 47.32
N VAL A 195 -9.31 -11.42 47.35
CA VAL A 195 -8.30 -12.37 47.86
C VAL A 195 -7.89 -12.02 49.29
#